data_AF-A0A958PLA3-F1
#
_entry.id   AF-A0A958PLA3-F1
#
_cell.length_a   1.000
_cell.length_b   1.000
_cell.length_c   1.000
_cell.angle_alpha   90.00
_cell.angle_beta   90.00
_cell.angle_gamma   90.00
#
_symmetry.space_group_name_H-M   'P 1'
#
loop_
_entity.id
_entity.type
_entity.pdbx_description
1 polymer ?
#
loop_
_entity_poly.entity_id
_entity_poly.type
_entity_poly.pdbx_seq_one_letter_code
_entity_poly.pdbx_strand_id
1 'polypeptide(L)'
;MSLIDETQEVIKFLEDAGKNGIISENAMHSRMSACNNLFGVLREGETNAEYVLKNLGLLVGRFKKKNTNVNKNTLKVYKSRVKSSVEDFMQWSRDPIGWEHAMMNKVSVAKPEAPAPVRPKTKSKRPVVSETKEISLPESKKNVRHLSLPIRSEFEIQMTIPADGLTADELIKLQLFLYPFCKDASGDSAPEWPALSTSRH
;
A
#
# COMPACT_ATOMS: atom_id res chain seq x y z
N MET A 1 -18.52 -19.12 -28.48
CA MET A 1 -17.58 -19.08 -27.34
C MET A 1 -17.26 -17.61 -27.11
N SER A 2 -17.82 -16.99 -26.09
CA SER A 2 -17.43 -15.63 -25.72
C SER A 2 -15.94 -15.66 -25.42
N LEU A 3 -15.12 -14.90 -26.15
CA LEU A 3 -13.73 -14.68 -25.76
C LEU A 3 -13.78 -14.12 -24.34
N ILE A 4 -13.25 -14.88 -23.39
CA ILE A 4 -13.09 -14.40 -22.02
C ILE A 4 -12.24 -13.14 -22.10
N ASP A 5 -12.76 -12.05 -21.54
CA ASP A 5 -12.03 -10.81 -21.45
C ASP A 5 -11.04 -10.91 -20.28
N GLU A 6 -9.85 -11.47 -20.56
CA GLU A 6 -8.80 -11.66 -19.56
C GLU A 6 -8.42 -10.33 -18.88
N THR A 7 -8.63 -9.17 -19.52
CA THR A 7 -8.39 -7.88 -18.87
C THR A 7 -9.35 -7.60 -17.72
N GLN A 8 -10.61 -8.03 -17.83
CA GLN A 8 -11.57 -7.95 -16.72
C GLN A 8 -11.21 -8.94 -15.62
N GLU A 9 -10.71 -10.13 -15.99
CA GLU A 9 -10.24 -11.10 -15.01
C GLU A 9 -9.03 -10.57 -14.23
N VAL A 10 -8.10 -9.85 -14.86
CA VAL A 10 -7.00 -9.15 -14.17
C VAL A 10 -7.53 -8.14 -13.15
N ILE A 11 -8.57 -7.37 -13.50
CA ILE A 11 -9.18 -6.40 -12.56
C ILE A 11 -9.84 -7.12 -11.38
N LYS A 12 -10.63 -8.17 -11.65
CA LYS A 12 -11.30 -8.96 -10.63
C LYS A 12 -10.29 -9.64 -9.70
N PHE A 13 -9.22 -10.20 -10.26
CA PHE A 13 -8.11 -10.78 -9.50
C PHE A 13 -7.48 -9.77 -8.53
N LEU A 14 -7.22 -8.53 -8.99
CA LEU A 14 -6.67 -7.50 -8.11
C LEU A 14 -7.63 -7.14 -6.96
N GLU A 15 -8.93 -7.08 -7.25
CA GLU A 15 -9.96 -6.81 -6.25
C GLU A 15 -10.03 -7.93 -5.20
N ASP A 16 -10.04 -9.19 -5.63
CA ASP A 16 -10.07 -10.36 -4.75
C ASP A 16 -8.78 -10.45 -3.92
N ALA A 17 -7.61 -10.21 -4.53
CA ALA A 17 -6.33 -10.18 -3.82
C ALA A 17 -6.23 -9.05 -2.79
N GLY A 18 -6.88 -7.91 -3.05
CA GLY A 18 -7.00 -6.82 -2.09
C GLY A 18 -7.94 -7.14 -0.93
N LYS A 19 -9.12 -7.71 -1.22
CA LYS A 19 -10.11 -8.15 -0.20
C LYS A 19 -9.56 -9.21 0.74
N ASN A 20 -8.74 -10.13 0.22
CA ASN A 20 -8.09 -11.18 1.02
C ASN A 20 -6.86 -10.68 1.78
N GLY A 21 -6.49 -9.39 1.65
CA GLY A 21 -5.34 -8.82 2.35
C GLY A 21 -3.98 -9.28 1.81
N ILE A 22 -3.94 -9.98 0.67
CA ILE A 22 -2.69 -10.45 0.03
C ILE A 22 -1.92 -9.25 -0.52
N ILE A 23 -2.64 -8.25 -1.06
CA ILE A 23 -2.09 -6.99 -1.53
C ILE A 23 -2.72 -5.87 -0.69
N SER A 24 -1.93 -4.90 -0.23
CA SER A 24 -2.47 -3.73 0.48
C SER A 24 -3.51 -3.00 -0.36
N GLU A 25 -4.60 -2.53 0.25
CA GLU A 25 -5.72 -1.85 -0.41
C GLU A 25 -5.26 -0.66 -1.28
N ASN A 26 -4.34 0.15 -0.76
CA ASN A 26 -3.73 1.26 -1.51
C ASN A 26 -3.01 0.78 -2.77
N ALA A 27 -2.23 -0.31 -2.68
CA ALA A 27 -1.54 -0.86 -3.83
C ALA A 27 -2.53 -1.42 -4.86
N MET A 28 -3.58 -2.13 -4.41
CA MET A 28 -4.67 -2.61 -5.26
C MET A 28 -5.31 -1.45 -6.03
N HIS A 29 -5.81 -0.41 -5.37
CA HIS A 29 -6.45 0.73 -6.05
C HIS A 29 -5.51 1.40 -7.05
N SER A 30 -4.24 1.57 -6.67
CA SER A 30 -3.23 2.19 -7.52
C SER A 30 -2.91 1.38 -8.78
N ARG A 31 -2.99 0.05 -8.69
CA ARG A 31 -2.82 -0.91 -9.79
C ARG A 31 -4.08 -0.96 -10.66
N MET A 32 -5.26 -1.10 -10.07
CA MET A 32 -6.55 -1.09 -10.79
C MET A 32 -6.72 0.20 -11.61
N SER A 33 -6.41 1.36 -11.03
CA SER A 33 -6.47 2.63 -11.75
C SER A 33 -5.54 2.65 -12.97
N ALA A 34 -4.32 2.12 -12.85
CA ALA A 34 -3.39 2.02 -13.98
C ALA A 34 -3.90 1.03 -15.05
N CYS A 35 -4.44 -0.12 -14.64
CA CYS A 35 -5.04 -1.12 -15.52
C CYS A 35 -6.23 -0.52 -16.28
N ASN A 36 -7.21 0.08 -15.59
CA ASN A 36 -8.38 0.71 -16.23
C ASN A 36 -8.00 1.76 -17.27
N ASN A 37 -6.97 2.58 -16.98
CA ASN A 37 -6.47 3.58 -17.91
C ASN A 37 -5.84 2.97 -19.17
N LEU A 38 -4.98 1.95 -19.03
CA LEU A 38 -4.31 1.32 -20.17
C LEU A 38 -5.20 0.31 -20.91
N PHE A 39 -6.15 -0.35 -20.24
CA PHE A 39 -7.10 -1.25 -20.87
C PHE A 39 -8.16 -0.47 -21.66
N GLY A 40 -8.53 0.74 -21.21
CA GLY A 40 -9.41 1.65 -21.95
C GLY A 40 -8.86 2.20 -23.28
N VAL A 41 -7.66 1.79 -23.71
CA VAL A 41 -7.09 2.09 -25.04
C VAL A 41 -6.81 0.85 -25.88
N LEU A 42 -7.24 -0.32 -25.41
CA LEU A 42 -7.26 -1.56 -26.19
C LEU A 42 -8.32 -1.47 -27.28
N ARG A 43 -8.04 -2.14 -28.41
CA ARG A 43 -8.99 -2.34 -29.50
C ARG A 43 -9.72 -3.67 -29.30
N GLU A 44 -10.80 -3.85 -30.05
CA GLU A 44 -11.52 -5.11 -30.11
C GLU A 44 -10.56 -6.26 -30.47
N GLY A 45 -10.57 -7.33 -29.66
CA GLY A 45 -9.69 -8.49 -29.83
C GLY A 45 -8.31 -8.38 -29.16
N GLU A 46 -7.94 -7.24 -28.58
CA GLU A 46 -6.67 -7.07 -27.84
C GLU A 46 -6.81 -7.35 -26.33
N THR A 47 -7.75 -8.21 -25.92
CA THR A 47 -8.10 -8.46 -24.51
C THR A 47 -7.27 -9.54 -23.81
N ASN A 48 -6.35 -10.19 -24.53
CA ASN A 48 -5.50 -11.25 -23.97
C ASN A 48 -4.35 -10.68 -23.12
N ALA A 49 -4.09 -11.30 -21.96
CA ALA A 49 -3.08 -10.87 -21.00
C ALA A 49 -1.65 -10.93 -21.56
N GLU A 50 -1.31 -11.96 -22.33
CA GLU A 50 -0.01 -12.08 -22.99
C GLU A 50 0.21 -10.99 -24.03
N TYR A 51 -0.84 -10.67 -24.80
CA TYR A 51 -0.81 -9.56 -25.75
C TYR A 51 -0.54 -8.23 -25.04
N VAL A 52 -1.26 -7.95 -23.95
CA VAL A 52 -1.05 -6.74 -23.15
C VAL A 52 0.41 -6.65 -22.69
N LEU A 53 0.96 -7.72 -22.11
CA LEU A 53 2.31 -7.75 -21.57
C LEU A 53 3.37 -7.48 -22.65
N LYS A 54 3.23 -8.13 -23.81
CA LYS A 54 4.15 -7.97 -24.96
C LYS A 54 4.07 -6.59 -25.58
N ASN A 55 2.90 -5.93 -25.51
CA ASN A 55 2.63 -4.68 -26.22
C ASN A 55 2.47 -3.44 -25.31
N LEU A 56 2.87 -3.51 -24.04
CA LEU A 56 2.75 -2.39 -23.08
C LEU A 56 3.31 -1.05 -23.61
N GLY A 57 4.40 -1.07 -24.37
CA GLY A 57 4.96 0.15 -24.96
C GLY A 57 4.01 0.83 -25.95
N LEU A 58 3.33 0.03 -26.78
CA LEU A 58 2.32 0.50 -27.72
C LEU A 58 1.09 1.05 -26.98
N LEU A 59 0.63 0.37 -25.92
CA LEU A 59 -0.52 0.80 -25.12
C LEU A 59 -0.24 2.14 -24.42
N VAL A 60 0.95 2.31 -23.84
CA VAL A 60 1.38 3.59 -23.25
C VAL A 60 1.43 4.70 -24.30
N GLY A 61 1.90 4.40 -25.51
CA GLY A 61 1.91 5.35 -26.64
C GLY A 61 0.49 5.78 -27.04
N ARG A 62 -0.43 4.83 -27.17
CA ARG A 62 -1.85 5.11 -27.46
C ARG A 62 -2.50 5.94 -26.36
N PHE A 63 -2.26 5.59 -25.09
CA PHE A 63 -2.75 6.33 -23.94
C PHE A 63 -2.22 7.76 -23.90
N LYS A 64 -0.93 7.98 -24.18
CA LYS A 64 -0.35 9.33 -24.26
C LYS A 64 -0.90 10.14 -25.43
N LYS A 65 -1.17 9.52 -26.58
CA LYS A 65 -1.82 10.19 -27.72
C LYS A 65 -3.24 10.64 -27.37
N LYS A 66 -3.99 9.81 -26.62
CA LYS A 66 -5.33 10.13 -26.12
C LYS A 66 -5.31 11.18 -25.00
N ASN A 67 -4.28 11.15 -24.14
CA ASN A 67 -4.16 12.01 -22.96
C ASN A 67 -2.86 12.82 -23.00
N THR A 68 -2.88 13.93 -23.74
CA THR A 68 -1.71 14.78 -24.00
C THR A 68 -1.12 15.38 -22.72
N ASN A 69 -1.92 15.60 -21.67
CA ASN A 69 -1.50 16.24 -20.42
C ASN A 69 -0.77 15.31 -19.43
N VAL A 70 -0.72 14.00 -19.68
CA VAL A 70 -0.12 13.05 -18.73
C VAL A 70 1.41 13.11 -18.76
N ASN A 71 2.03 13.25 -17.59
CA ASN A 71 3.48 13.29 -17.44
C ASN A 71 4.14 11.93 -17.80
N LYS A 72 5.34 11.96 -18.38
CA LYS A 72 6.18 10.78 -18.66
C LYS A 72 6.41 9.91 -17.42
N ASN A 73 6.56 10.51 -16.24
CA ASN A 73 6.73 9.76 -15.00
C ASN A 73 5.47 8.94 -14.65
N THR A 74 4.29 9.51 -14.79
CA THR A 74 3.02 8.80 -14.62
C THR A 74 2.89 7.62 -15.58
N LEU A 75 3.30 7.80 -16.85
CA LEU A 75 3.29 6.72 -17.83
C LEU A 75 4.23 5.57 -17.44
N LYS A 76 5.42 5.87 -16.90
CA LYS A 76 6.35 4.85 -16.39
C LYS A 76 5.73 4.07 -15.24
N VAL A 77 5.09 4.76 -14.30
CA VAL A 77 4.40 4.15 -13.16
C VAL A 77 3.25 3.26 -13.64
N TYR A 78 2.41 3.74 -14.56
CA TYR A 78 1.31 2.95 -15.11
C TYR A 78 1.82 1.70 -15.83
N LYS A 79 2.84 1.86 -16.67
CA LYS A 79 3.50 0.72 -17.35
C LYS A 79 3.99 -0.32 -16.35
N SER A 80 4.69 0.11 -15.30
CA SER A 80 5.24 -0.78 -14.28
C SER A 80 4.13 -1.52 -13.52
N ARG A 81 3.06 -0.80 -13.13
CA ARG A 81 1.96 -1.38 -12.37
C ARG A 81 1.16 -2.39 -13.20
N VAL A 82 0.80 -2.04 -14.43
CA VAL A 82 0.09 -2.97 -15.33
C VAL A 82 0.95 -4.19 -15.63
N LYS A 83 2.26 -4.00 -15.86
CA LYS A 83 3.20 -5.12 -16.03
C LYS A 83 3.13 -6.09 -14.84
N SER A 84 3.35 -5.59 -13.63
CA SER A 84 3.34 -6.45 -12.43
C SER A 84 1.97 -7.09 -12.19
N SER A 85 0.87 -6.36 -12.43
CA SER A 85 -0.48 -6.90 -12.23
C SER A 85 -0.80 -8.05 -13.18
N VAL A 86 -0.40 -7.92 -14.45
CA VAL A 86 -0.60 -8.98 -15.45
C VAL A 86 0.30 -10.17 -15.17
N GLU A 87 1.57 -9.95 -14.79
CA GLU A 87 2.49 -11.03 -14.40
C GLU A 87 1.99 -11.78 -13.15
N ASP A 88 1.48 -11.06 -12.15
CA ASP A 88 0.90 -11.65 -10.94
C ASP A 88 -0.34 -12.48 -11.28
N PHE A 89 -1.25 -11.95 -12.12
CA PHE A 89 -2.42 -12.68 -12.59
C PHE A 89 -2.05 -13.96 -13.34
N MET A 90 -1.06 -13.91 -14.23
CA MET A 90 -0.59 -15.08 -14.97
C MET A 90 0.08 -16.13 -14.08
N GLN A 91 0.75 -15.71 -13.00
CA GLN A 91 1.30 -16.66 -12.03
C GLN A 91 0.19 -17.29 -11.18
N TRP A 92 -0.74 -16.48 -10.69
CA TRP A 92 -1.89 -16.93 -9.94
C TRP A 92 -2.78 -17.88 -10.76
N SER A 93 -3.04 -17.60 -12.04
CA SER A 93 -3.87 -18.46 -12.89
C SER A 93 -3.24 -19.82 -13.18
N ARG A 94 -1.90 -19.93 -13.08
CA ARG A 94 -1.17 -21.20 -13.21
C ARG A 94 -1.14 -21.98 -11.90
N ASP A 95 -0.91 -21.30 -10.78
CA ASP A 95 -0.84 -21.88 -9.43
C ASP A 95 -1.33 -20.87 -8.38
N PRO A 96 -2.64 -20.86 -8.05
CA PRO A 96 -3.20 -19.91 -7.10
C PRO A 96 -2.58 -20.01 -5.71
N ILE A 97 -2.40 -21.25 -5.23
CA ILE A 97 -1.93 -21.54 -3.87
C ILE A 97 -0.45 -21.18 -3.74
N GLY A 98 0.38 -21.59 -4.71
CA GLY A 98 1.81 -21.27 -4.72
C GLY A 98 2.06 -19.77 -4.84
N TRP A 99 1.27 -19.05 -5.65
CA TRP A 99 1.37 -17.61 -5.76
C TRP A 99 1.00 -16.89 -4.45
N GLU A 100 -0.08 -17.31 -3.78
CA GLU A 100 -0.52 -16.71 -2.51
C GLU A 100 0.55 -16.86 -1.42
N HIS A 101 1.09 -18.07 -1.23
CA HIS A 101 2.20 -18.30 -0.30
C HIS A 101 3.44 -17.46 -0.66
N ALA A 102 3.78 -17.35 -1.94
CA ALA A 102 4.91 -16.54 -2.38
C ALA A 102 4.70 -15.04 -2.08
N MET A 103 3.47 -14.54 -2.16
CA MET A 103 3.17 -13.14 -1.82
C MET A 103 3.19 -12.88 -0.32
N MET A 104 2.61 -13.77 0.49
CA MET A 104 2.65 -13.64 1.96
C MET A 104 4.07 -13.69 2.51
N ASN A 105 4.93 -14.54 1.93
CA ASN A 105 6.33 -14.64 2.32
C ASN A 105 7.15 -13.40 1.92
N LYS A 106 6.79 -12.69 0.85
CA LYS A 106 7.48 -11.43 0.47
C LYS A 106 7.23 -10.31 1.47
N VAL A 107 6.06 -10.30 2.12
CA VAL A 107 5.71 -9.28 3.13
C VAL A 107 6.51 -9.48 4.41
N SER A 108 6.74 -10.73 4.84
CA SER A 108 7.49 -11.04 6.07
C SER A 108 9.01 -10.81 5.94
N VAL A 109 9.58 -11.01 4.75
CA VAL A 109 11.04 -10.88 4.52
C VAL A 109 11.51 -9.44 4.29
N ALA A 110 10.59 -8.49 4.08
CA ALA A 110 10.92 -7.08 3.88
C ALA A 110 11.45 -6.34 5.13
N LYS A 111 11.65 -7.03 6.26
CA LYS A 111 12.36 -6.51 7.44
C LYS A 111 13.70 -7.24 7.67
N PRO A 112 14.76 -6.94 6.90
CA PRO A 112 16.11 -7.09 7.41
C PRO A 112 16.40 -5.85 8.28
N GLU A 113 16.23 -6.01 9.59
CA GLU A 113 16.89 -5.18 10.58
C GLU A 113 18.41 -5.42 10.43
N ALA A 114 19.05 -4.62 9.58
CA ALA A 114 20.50 -4.64 9.46
C ALA A 114 21.07 -4.04 10.75
N PRO A 115 21.92 -4.78 11.51
CA PRO A 115 22.64 -4.19 12.62
C PRO A 115 23.60 -3.15 12.05
N ALA A 116 23.54 -1.94 12.59
CA ALA A 116 24.42 -0.84 12.22
C ALA A 116 25.90 -1.28 12.32
N PRO A 117 26.71 -1.22 11.25
CA PRO A 117 28.15 -1.39 11.40
C PRO A 117 28.71 -0.12 12.06
N VAL A 118 29.21 -0.30 13.29
CA VAL A 118 30.04 0.67 13.99
C VAL A 118 31.25 0.99 13.11
N ARG A 119 31.29 2.22 12.59
CA ARG A 119 32.43 2.76 11.81
C ARG A 119 33.69 2.83 12.68
N PRO A 120 34.86 2.28 12.26
CA PRO A 120 36.14 2.85 12.65
C PRO A 120 36.45 4.05 11.75
N LYS A 121 36.83 5.16 12.40
CA LYS A 121 37.24 6.41 11.75
C LYS A 121 38.59 6.22 11.07
N THR A 122 38.65 6.29 9.74
CA THR A 122 39.91 6.56 9.04
C THR A 122 39.70 7.66 8.01
N LYS A 123 40.43 8.77 8.22
CA LYS A 123 40.52 9.93 7.34
C LYS A 123 41.21 9.54 6.02
N SER A 124 40.60 9.84 4.88
CA SER A 124 41.34 10.23 3.68
C SER A 124 40.44 10.96 2.68
N LYS A 125 41.06 11.82 1.87
CA LYS A 125 40.50 13.01 1.23
C LYS A 125 40.03 12.76 -0.22
N ARG A 126 38.98 13.52 -0.61
CA ARG A 126 38.74 14.17 -1.94
C ARG A 126 38.14 13.34 -3.10
N PRO A 127 37.55 13.98 -4.15
CA PRO A 127 36.08 14.05 -4.30
C PRO A 127 35.57 13.53 -5.66
N VAL A 128 34.32 13.06 -5.72
CA VAL A 128 33.56 13.00 -6.99
C VAL A 128 32.14 13.49 -6.75
N VAL A 129 31.79 14.50 -7.53
CA VAL A 129 30.52 15.23 -7.56
C VAL A 129 29.44 14.35 -8.18
N SER A 130 28.33 14.15 -7.46
CA SER A 130 27.04 13.76 -8.05
C SER A 130 25.99 14.72 -7.51
N GLU A 131 25.58 15.63 -8.40
CA GLU A 131 24.60 16.67 -8.18
C GLU A 131 23.19 16.07 -8.28
N THR A 132 22.66 15.59 -7.15
CA THR A 132 21.22 15.33 -7.01
C THR A 132 20.56 16.61 -6.54
N LYS A 133 19.89 17.29 -7.47
CA LYS A 133 19.06 18.46 -7.20
C LYS A 133 17.78 18.01 -6.50
N GLU A 134 17.84 17.97 -5.18
CA GLU A 134 16.74 17.76 -4.26
C GLU A 134 15.89 19.04 -4.22
N ILE A 135 14.67 18.96 -4.72
CA ILE A 135 13.66 20.02 -4.57
C ILE A 135 13.07 19.84 -3.17
N SER A 136 13.61 20.59 -2.22
CA SER A 136 13.04 20.75 -0.88
C SER A 136 11.72 21.52 -0.98
N LEU A 137 10.60 20.82 -0.84
CA LEU A 137 9.36 21.42 -0.34
C LEU A 137 9.43 21.50 1.20
N PRO A 138 8.84 22.52 1.82
CA PRO A 138 8.99 22.75 3.25
C PRO A 138 8.35 21.61 4.06
N GLU A 139 9.20 20.82 4.72
CA GLU A 139 8.82 19.95 5.83
C GLU A 139 8.25 20.83 6.95
N SER A 140 6.93 20.99 6.95
CA SER A 140 6.21 21.16 8.21
C SER A 140 6.46 19.87 9.00
N LYS A 141 7.40 19.94 9.93
CA LYS A 141 7.69 18.88 10.92
C LYS A 141 6.40 18.57 11.66
N LYS A 142 5.59 17.64 11.15
CA LYS A 142 4.50 17.03 11.91
C LYS A 142 5.18 16.19 12.98
N ASN A 143 5.33 16.81 14.14
CA ASN A 143 5.93 16.25 15.33
C ASN A 143 4.98 15.13 15.80
N VAL A 144 5.29 13.91 15.41
CA VAL A 144 4.42 12.74 15.58
C VAL A 144 5.26 11.61 16.18
N ARG A 145 4.69 10.84 17.10
CA ARG A 145 5.32 9.69 17.74
C ARG A 145 4.61 8.40 17.32
N HIS A 146 5.40 7.37 17.03
CA HIS A 146 4.89 6.03 16.75
C HIS A 146 5.02 5.17 18.01
N LEU A 147 3.95 4.47 18.39
CA LEU A 147 3.89 3.62 19.56
C LEU A 147 3.57 2.16 19.21
N SER A 148 4.43 1.30 19.76
CA SER A 148 4.42 -0.16 19.86
C SER A 148 3.59 -0.71 21.02
N LEU A 149 2.41 -1.34 20.88
CA LEU A 149 1.74 -2.00 22.00
C LEU A 149 1.41 -3.47 21.71
N PRO A 150 2.21 -4.42 22.22
CA PRO A 150 1.90 -5.84 22.08
C PRO A 150 0.73 -6.21 23.00
N ILE A 151 -0.36 -6.70 22.41
CA ILE A 151 -1.56 -7.13 23.16
C ILE A 151 -1.53 -8.64 23.42
N ARG A 152 -0.97 -9.42 22.47
CA ARG A 152 -0.79 -10.87 22.54
C ARG A 152 0.55 -11.25 21.90
N SER A 153 1.00 -12.49 22.07
CA SER A 153 2.27 -12.97 21.50
C SER A 153 2.39 -12.78 19.99
N GLU A 154 1.28 -12.85 19.26
CA GLU A 154 1.22 -12.72 17.79
C GLU A 154 0.45 -11.47 17.32
N PHE A 155 0.12 -10.54 18.23
CA PHE A 155 -0.70 -9.39 17.88
C PHE A 155 -0.24 -8.12 18.57
N GLU A 156 0.14 -7.14 17.75
CA GLU A 156 0.64 -5.84 18.15
C GLU A 156 -0.20 -4.72 17.53
N ILE A 157 -0.53 -3.70 18.33
CA ILE A 157 -1.21 -2.49 17.88
C ILE A 157 -0.14 -1.41 17.65
N GLN A 158 -0.06 -0.93 16.41
CA GLN A 158 0.75 0.22 16.06
C GLN A 158 -0.12 1.46 15.96
N MET A 159 0.20 2.49 16.73
CA MET A 159 -0.53 3.76 16.71
C MET A 159 0.41 4.95 16.52
N THR A 160 -0.14 5.99 15.92
CA THR A 160 0.58 7.23 15.62
C THR A 160 -0.09 8.35 16.40
N ILE A 161 0.61 8.93 17.36
CA ILE A 161 0.08 9.96 18.28
C ILE A 161 0.80 11.30 18.11
N PRO A 162 0.17 12.42 18.50
CA PRO A 162 0.86 13.71 18.53
C PRO A 162 2.11 13.68 19.42
N ALA A 163 3.17 14.42 19.06
CA ALA A 163 4.41 14.42 19.85
C ALA A 163 4.29 15.11 21.21
N ASP A 164 3.25 15.91 21.40
CA ASP A 164 2.82 16.52 22.66
C ASP A 164 1.98 15.57 23.54
N GLY A 165 1.59 14.40 23.03
CA GLY A 165 0.90 13.35 23.77
C GLY A 165 -0.60 13.25 23.44
N LEU A 166 -1.33 12.52 24.29
CA LEU A 166 -2.79 12.42 24.24
C LEU A 166 -3.37 13.00 25.54
N THR A 167 -4.44 13.77 25.41
CA THR A 167 -5.23 14.21 26.56
C THR A 167 -6.10 13.07 27.12
N ALA A 168 -6.59 13.21 28.36
CA ALA A 168 -7.50 12.23 28.95
C ALA A 168 -8.79 12.07 28.13
N ASP A 169 -9.34 13.16 27.61
CA ASP A 169 -10.56 13.14 26.79
C ASP A 169 -10.35 12.41 25.47
N GLU A 170 -9.20 12.58 24.83
CA GLU A 170 -8.84 11.86 23.61
C GLU A 170 -8.63 10.37 23.87
N LEU A 171 -8.04 10.02 25.01
CA LEU A 171 -7.91 8.63 25.44
C LEU A 171 -9.28 7.98 25.63
N ILE A 172 -10.23 8.68 26.27
CA ILE A 172 -11.61 8.19 26.44
C ILE A 172 -12.28 7.99 25.08
N LYS A 173 -12.13 8.93 24.14
CA LYS A 173 -12.67 8.78 22.76
C LYS A 173 -12.07 7.56 22.06
N LEU A 174 -10.77 7.33 22.20
CA LEU A 174 -10.09 6.17 21.61
C LEU A 174 -10.61 4.86 22.23
N GLN A 175 -10.80 4.84 23.55
CA GLN A 175 -11.40 3.69 24.24
C GLN A 175 -12.82 3.41 23.74
N LEU A 176 -13.67 4.44 23.64
CA LEU A 176 -15.04 4.30 23.11
C LEU A 176 -15.04 3.84 21.64
N PHE A 177 -14.08 4.28 20.84
CA PHE A 177 -13.93 3.86 19.44
C PHE A 177 -13.57 2.37 19.33
N LEU A 178 -12.71 1.86 20.22
CA LEU A 178 -12.30 0.45 20.21
C LEU A 178 -13.31 -0.49 20.88
N TYR A 179 -14.15 0.03 21.77
CA TYR A 179 -15.07 -0.75 22.60
C TYR A 179 -15.99 -1.73 21.81
N PRO A 180 -16.61 -1.37 20.67
CA PRO A 180 -17.49 -2.28 19.93
C PRO A 180 -16.79 -3.52 19.36
N PHE A 181 -15.46 -3.53 19.32
CA PHE A 181 -14.67 -4.65 18.80
C PHE A 181 -14.29 -5.68 19.88
N CYS A 182 -14.62 -5.41 21.15
CA CYS A 182 -14.41 -6.35 22.25
C CYS A 182 -15.38 -7.53 22.15
N LYS A 183 -14.86 -8.76 22.19
CA LYS A 183 -15.66 -10.00 22.08
C LYS A 183 -16.32 -10.41 23.40
N ASP A 184 -15.82 -9.87 24.50
CA ASP A 184 -16.14 -10.17 25.89
C ASP A 184 -16.86 -9.00 26.59
N ALA A 185 -17.31 -8.00 25.83
CA ALA A 185 -18.14 -6.91 26.33
C ALA A 185 -19.56 -7.42 26.64
N SER A 186 -19.70 -8.27 27.65
CA SER A 186 -20.98 -8.59 28.29
C SER A 186 -21.49 -7.33 28.99
N GLY A 187 -22.78 -7.04 28.88
CA GLY A 187 -23.39 -5.80 29.40
C GLY A 187 -23.14 -5.52 30.89
N ASP A 188 -22.80 -6.53 31.70
CA ASP A 188 -22.47 -6.40 33.13
C ASP A 188 -21.02 -5.98 33.41
N SER A 189 -20.17 -5.89 32.39
CA SER A 189 -18.74 -5.55 32.52
C SER A 189 -18.40 -4.16 31.97
N ALA A 190 -19.40 -3.28 31.85
CA ALA A 190 -19.14 -1.90 31.49
C ALA A 190 -18.19 -1.28 32.53
N PRO A 191 -17.03 -0.73 32.13
CA PRO A 191 -16.16 -0.02 33.06
C PRO A 191 -16.96 1.07 33.78
N GLU A 192 -16.76 1.24 35.08
CA GLU A 192 -17.20 2.46 35.76
C GLU A 192 -16.44 3.63 35.15
N TRP A 193 -17.06 4.28 34.16
CA TRP A 193 -16.46 5.42 33.50
C TRP A 193 -16.43 6.58 34.49
N PRO A 194 -15.26 7.23 34.70
CA PRO A 194 -15.23 8.46 35.46
C PRO A 194 -16.19 9.43 34.79
N ALA A 195 -17.20 9.87 35.53
CA ALA A 195 -18.19 10.81 35.02
C ALA A 195 -17.45 11.99 34.39
N LEU A 196 -17.63 12.19 33.09
CA LEU A 196 -17.05 13.32 32.37
C LEU A 196 -17.45 14.58 33.13
N SER A 197 -16.51 15.17 33.85
CA SER A 197 -16.77 16.38 34.60
C SER A 197 -17.03 17.46 33.55
N THR A 198 -18.31 17.79 33.39
CA THR A 198 -18.73 18.84 32.48
C THR A 198 -18.36 20.17 33.13
N SER A 199 -17.06 20.50 33.12
CA SER A 199 -16.59 21.86 33.38
C SER A 199 -17.06 22.71 32.21
N ARG A 200 -18.27 23.26 32.34
CA ARG A 200 -18.73 24.38 31.53
C ARG A 200 -17.85 25.57 31.89
N HIS A 201 -16.97 25.96 30.96
CA HIS A 201 -16.38 27.29 30.91
C HIS A 201 -17.17 28.16 29.93
#